data_AF-A0A7V7BQR4-F1
#
_entry.id   AF-A0A7V7BQR4-F1
#
_cell.length_a   1.000
_cell.length_b   1.000
_cell.length_c   1.000
_cell.angle_alpha   90.00
_cell.angle_beta   90.00
_cell.angle_gamma   90.00
#
_symmetry.space_group_name_H-M   'P 1'
#
loop_
_entity.id
_entity.type
_entity.pdbx_description
1 polymer ?
#
loop_
_entity_poly.entity_id
_entity_poly.type
_entity_poly.pdbx_seq_one_letter_code
_entity_poly.pdbx_strand_id
1 'polypeptide(L)'
;MVNRSWLLMALAGILAGCASQSDTRYEFAPLVNFSGSITNRISGSITNKTAGGQVIITPVQKLTGRISSANPSLQFVVITFPVGQMAEIGQRLFVYRGGLRVGELKVTGPQSEDSIVADIVAGEARKGDDVFE
;
A
#
# COMPACT_ATOMS: atom_id res chain seq x y z
N MET A 1 -51.61 12.36 0.31
CA MET A 1 -52.04 13.27 -0.76
C MET A 1 -50.79 13.91 -1.36
N VAL A 2 -50.58 13.61 -2.65
CA VAL A 2 -49.81 14.31 -3.71
C VAL A 2 -48.78 15.36 -3.27
N ASN A 3 -47.51 15.26 -3.68
CA ASN A 3 -47.15 15.68 -5.04
C ASN A 3 -46.06 14.81 -5.70
N ARG A 4 -46.45 14.32 -6.87
CA ARG A 4 -45.68 13.57 -7.85
C ARG A 4 -45.11 14.54 -8.89
N SER A 5 -44.02 14.12 -9.52
CA SER A 5 -43.85 14.25 -10.97
C SER A 5 -43.65 15.66 -11.55
N TRP A 6 -42.39 16.10 -11.56
CA TRP A 6 -41.81 16.81 -12.70
C TRP A 6 -40.93 15.79 -13.41
N LEU A 7 -41.53 14.96 -14.27
CA LEU A 7 -41.56 15.16 -15.71
C LEU A 7 -40.17 15.51 -16.29
N LEU A 8 -39.44 14.44 -16.60
CA LEU A 8 -38.63 14.24 -17.80
C LEU A 8 -38.64 15.42 -18.79
N MET A 9 -37.48 16.06 -18.97
CA MET A 9 -37.12 16.62 -20.26
C MET A 9 -35.84 15.94 -20.75
N ALA A 10 -36.03 15.10 -21.76
CA ALA A 10 -34.98 14.57 -22.59
C ALA A 10 -34.28 15.71 -23.34
N LEU A 11 -32.95 15.68 -23.39
CA LEU A 11 -32.26 16.13 -24.58
C LEU A 11 -31.05 15.21 -24.85
N ALA A 12 -31.19 14.50 -25.95
CA ALA A 12 -30.17 13.66 -26.54
C ALA A 12 -29.02 14.51 -27.10
N GLY A 13 -27.82 13.94 -27.11
CA GLY A 13 -26.96 14.06 -28.29
C GLY A 13 -25.53 14.53 -28.07
N ILE A 14 -24.62 13.54 -28.14
CA ILE A 14 -23.35 13.57 -28.88
C ILE A 14 -22.23 14.42 -28.27
N LEU A 15 -21.15 13.75 -27.85
CA LEU A 15 -19.82 13.93 -28.45
C LEU A 15 -18.87 12.81 -27.98
N ALA A 16 -18.11 12.30 -28.95
CA ALA A 16 -17.15 11.24 -28.83
C ALA A 16 -16.09 11.53 -27.74
N GLY A 17 -15.90 10.57 -26.83
CA GLY A 17 -14.77 10.54 -25.91
C GLY A 17 -13.89 9.33 -26.26
N CYS A 18 -12.68 9.61 -26.74
CA CYS A 18 -11.72 8.65 -27.26
C CYS A 18 -11.39 7.51 -26.29
N ALA A 19 -11.45 6.27 -26.78
CA ALA A 19 -10.83 5.13 -26.14
C ALA A 19 -9.30 5.30 -26.17
N SER A 20 -8.70 5.65 -25.03
CA SER A 20 -7.25 5.62 -24.86
C SER A 20 -6.83 4.18 -24.62
N GLN A 21 -6.45 3.49 -25.69
CA GLN A 21 -5.89 2.14 -25.66
C GLN A 21 -4.44 2.22 -25.15
N SER A 22 -4.22 1.88 -23.89
CA SER A 22 -2.86 1.72 -23.35
C SER A 22 -2.30 0.38 -23.81
N ASP A 23 -1.59 0.39 -24.93
CA ASP A 23 -0.76 -0.72 -25.42
C ASP A 23 0.56 -0.71 -24.63
N THR A 24 0.54 -1.25 -23.41
CA THR A 24 1.79 -1.59 -22.71
C THR A 24 2.35 -2.85 -23.33
N ARG A 25 3.06 -2.67 -24.45
CA ARG A 25 4.04 -3.62 -24.97
C ARG A 25 5.12 -3.78 -23.89
N TYR A 26 5.04 -4.85 -23.11
CA TYR A 26 6.17 -5.34 -22.35
C TYR A 26 7.20 -5.87 -23.36
N GLU A 27 7.99 -4.97 -23.91
CA GLU A 27 9.19 -5.30 -24.67
C GLU A 27 10.26 -5.67 -23.65
N PHE A 28 10.43 -6.96 -23.42
CA PHE A 28 11.54 -7.48 -22.65
C PHE A 28 12.83 -7.11 -23.39
N ALA A 29 13.52 -6.06 -22.93
CA ALA A 29 14.83 -5.72 -23.43
C ALA A 29 15.77 -6.94 -23.27
N PRO A 30 16.56 -7.30 -24.29
CA PRO A 30 17.47 -8.43 -24.18
C PRO A 30 18.54 -8.12 -23.12
N LEU A 31 18.86 -9.13 -22.30
CA LEU A 31 19.96 -9.07 -21.35
C LEU A 31 21.26 -8.79 -22.10
N VAL A 32 21.90 -7.67 -21.78
CA VAL A 32 23.24 -7.34 -22.26
C VAL A 32 24.23 -8.37 -21.70
N ASN A 33 24.85 -9.16 -22.59
CA ASN A 33 25.95 -10.05 -22.24
C ASN A 33 27.19 -9.23 -21.90
N PHE A 34 27.42 -8.96 -20.62
CA PHE A 34 28.64 -8.33 -20.14
C PHE A 34 29.79 -9.33 -20.17
N SER A 35 30.40 -9.51 -21.35
CA SER A 35 31.69 -10.19 -21.49
C SER A 35 32.81 -9.20 -21.13
N GLY A 36 32.97 -8.95 -19.83
CA GLY A 36 34.09 -8.21 -19.27
C GLY A 36 35.01 -9.17 -18.53
N SER A 37 36.20 -9.41 -19.05
CA SER A 37 37.26 -10.20 -18.43
C SER A 37 37.81 -9.48 -17.19
N ILE A 38 37.29 -9.83 -16.00
CA ILE A 38 37.90 -9.40 -14.74
C ILE A 38 39.12 -10.28 -14.46
N THR A 39 40.27 -9.88 -14.99
CA THR A 39 41.56 -10.31 -14.46
C THR A 39 41.97 -9.32 -13.37
N ASN A 40 41.41 -9.47 -12.15
CA ASN A 40 42.05 -8.87 -10.99
C ASN A 40 42.45 -9.95 -9.98
N ARG A 41 43.77 -10.01 -9.79
CA ARG A 41 44.49 -10.93 -8.94
C ARG A 41 44.13 -10.65 -7.49
N ILE A 42 43.28 -11.49 -6.90
CA ILE A 42 43.13 -11.54 -5.45
C ILE A 42 43.74 -12.86 -4.98
N SER A 43 45.07 -12.84 -4.83
CA SER A 43 45.76 -13.76 -3.93
C SER A 43 45.48 -13.25 -2.51
N GLY A 44 44.42 -13.80 -1.92
CA GLY A 44 44.06 -13.59 -0.52
C GLY A 44 43.41 -14.86 -0.03
N SER A 45 44.16 -15.65 0.74
CA SER A 45 43.71 -16.86 1.40
C SER A 45 42.45 -16.61 2.23
N ILE A 46 41.31 -17.10 1.76
CA ILE A 46 40.08 -17.18 2.53
C ILE A 46 40.25 -18.31 3.54
N THR A 47 40.79 -18.01 4.72
CA THR A 47 40.73 -18.91 5.87
C THR A 47 39.32 -18.82 6.45
N ASN A 48 38.49 -19.81 6.15
CA ASN A 48 37.20 -20.02 6.78
C ASN A 48 37.39 -20.25 8.28
N LYS A 49 37.26 -19.18 9.08
CA LYS A 49 37.14 -19.27 10.53
C LYS A 49 35.66 -19.33 10.88
N THR A 50 35.15 -20.56 10.96
CA THR A 50 33.83 -20.89 11.51
C THR A 50 33.81 -20.48 12.99
N ALA A 51 33.21 -19.33 13.29
CA ALA A 51 32.80 -18.96 14.64
C ALA A 51 31.30 -19.21 14.75
N GLY A 52 30.94 -20.32 15.40
CA GLY A 52 29.55 -20.68 15.70
C GLY A 52 28.94 -19.71 16.69
N GLY A 53 28.41 -18.59 16.19
CA GLY A 53 27.42 -17.80 16.89
C GLY A 53 26.04 -18.24 16.42
N GLN A 54 25.24 -18.81 17.32
CA GLN A 54 23.81 -19.03 17.06
C GLN A 54 23.17 -17.67 16.78
N VAL A 55 22.92 -17.37 15.50
CA VAL A 55 22.20 -16.16 15.10
C VAL A 55 20.75 -16.38 15.51
N ILE A 56 20.36 -15.82 16.66
CA ILE A 56 18.95 -15.78 17.07
C ILE A 56 18.27 -14.77 16.15
N ILE A 57 17.59 -15.28 15.13
CA ILE A 57 16.73 -14.48 14.26
C ILE A 57 15.41 -14.28 15.00
N THR A 58 15.23 -13.11 15.60
CA THR A 58 13.92 -12.70 16.12
C THR A 58 13.13 -12.05 14.98
N PRO A 59 12.00 -12.63 14.52
CA PRO A 59 11.17 -11.98 13.54
C PRO A 59 10.56 -10.72 14.15
N VAL A 60 10.81 -9.56 13.55
CA VAL A 60 10.16 -8.31 13.93
C VAL A 60 8.73 -8.38 13.41
N GLN A 61 7.76 -8.61 14.30
CA GLN A 61 6.35 -8.57 13.94
C GLN A 61 5.97 -7.11 13.69
N LYS A 62 5.99 -6.68 12.42
CA LYS A 62 5.44 -5.38 12.05
C LYS A 62 3.92 -5.44 12.08
N LEU A 63 3.31 -4.55 12.85
CA LEU A 63 1.88 -4.30 12.81
C LEU A 63 1.47 -4.05 11.35
N THR A 64 0.62 -4.92 10.80
CA THR A 64 0.21 -4.87 9.40
C THR A 64 -1.31 -4.88 9.35
N GLY A 65 -1.92 -3.74 9.06
CA GLY A 65 -3.36 -3.60 8.85
C GLY A 65 -3.72 -3.49 7.37
N ARG A 66 -5.01 -3.59 7.06
CA ARG A 66 -5.56 -3.28 5.74
C ARG A 66 -6.73 -2.31 5.86
N ILE A 67 -6.82 -1.35 4.94
CA ILE A 67 -7.94 -0.41 4.91
C ILE A 67 -9.21 -1.12 4.40
N SER A 68 -10.20 -1.29 5.27
CA SER A 68 -11.49 -1.91 4.92
C SER A 68 -12.49 -0.91 4.34
N SER A 69 -12.41 0.35 4.79
CA SER A 69 -13.19 1.47 4.27
C SER A 69 -12.42 2.78 4.37
N ALA A 70 -12.63 3.68 3.41
CA ALA A 70 -12.03 5.01 3.41
C ALA A 70 -13.08 6.06 3.02
N ASN A 71 -13.11 7.16 3.76
CA ASN A 71 -13.90 8.33 3.43
C ASN A 71 -12.97 9.55 3.31
N PRO A 72 -12.46 9.83 2.10
CA PRO A 72 -11.52 10.93 1.91
C PRO A 72 -12.17 12.31 2.15
N SER A 73 -13.49 12.44 1.94
CA SER A 73 -14.22 13.70 2.18
C SER A 73 -14.26 14.08 3.65
N LEU A 74 -14.34 13.09 4.54
CA LEU A 74 -14.32 13.25 5.99
C LEU A 74 -12.95 12.92 6.62
N GLN A 75 -11.95 12.66 5.78
CA GLN A 75 -10.57 12.35 6.17
C GLN A 75 -10.45 11.24 7.22
N PHE A 76 -11.30 10.22 7.16
CA PHE A 76 -11.18 9.06 8.05
C PHE A 76 -11.12 7.76 7.26
N VAL A 77 -10.51 6.76 7.88
CA VAL A 77 -10.45 5.40 7.36
C VAL A 77 -10.74 4.42 8.49
N VAL A 78 -11.26 3.26 8.10
CA VAL A 78 -11.39 2.10 8.97
C VAL A 78 -10.31 1.11 8.58
N ILE A 79 -9.47 0.76 9.54
CA ILE A 79 -8.38 -0.19 9.37
C ILE A 79 -8.80 -1.47 10.06
N THR A 80 -8.71 -2.60 9.36
CA THR A 80 -8.89 -3.93 9.93
C THR A 80 -7.53 -4.57 10.11
N PHE A 81 -7.27 -5.07 11.31
CA PHE A 81 -6.05 -5.73 11.69
C PHE A 81 -6.23 -7.25 11.77
N PRO A 82 -5.16 -8.04 11.60
CA PRO A 82 -5.16 -9.45 11.93
C PRO A 82 -5.48 -9.66 13.41
N VAL A 83 -6.11 -10.79 13.73
CA VAL A 83 -6.42 -11.15 15.12
C VAL A 83 -5.15 -11.14 15.98
N GLY A 84 -5.23 -10.51 17.16
CA GLY A 84 -4.11 -10.38 18.09
C GLY A 84 -3.14 -9.24 17.76
N GLN A 85 -3.40 -8.48 16.69
CA GLN A 85 -2.71 -7.23 16.39
C GLN A 85 -3.71 -6.07 16.43
N MET A 86 -3.29 -4.95 17.00
CA MET A 86 -4.08 -3.73 17.03
C MET A 86 -3.16 -2.53 17.20
N ALA A 87 -3.47 -1.43 16.52
CA ALA A 87 -2.78 -0.17 16.73
C ALA A 87 -3.28 0.51 18.02
N GLU A 88 -2.38 1.19 18.72
CA GLU A 88 -2.75 2.00 19.88
C GLU A 88 -3.37 3.34 19.45
N ILE A 89 -4.27 3.88 20.27
CA ILE A 89 -4.83 5.21 20.01
C ILE A 89 -3.72 6.27 20.07
N GLY A 90 -3.69 7.16 19.08
CA GLY A 90 -2.67 8.18 18.92
C GLY A 90 -1.45 7.73 18.10
N GLN A 91 -1.33 6.43 17.79
CA GLN A 91 -0.26 5.89 16.97
C GLN A 91 -0.34 6.45 15.54
N ARG A 92 0.83 6.69 14.93
CA ARG A 92 0.94 7.06 13.52
C ARG A 92 1.16 5.81 12.69
N LEU A 93 0.45 5.73 11.58
CA LEU A 93 0.54 4.63 10.64
C LEU A 93 0.77 5.19 9.24
N PHE A 94 1.42 4.41 8.39
CA PHE A 94 1.73 4.76 7.01
C PHE A 94 0.93 3.88 6.05
N VAL A 95 0.36 4.51 5.02
CA VAL A 95 -0.43 3.82 4.00
C VAL A 95 0.46 3.53 2.79
N TYR A 96 0.37 2.30 2.30
CA TYR A 96 1.13 1.83 1.15
C TYR A 96 0.20 1.29 0.06
N ARG A 97 0.55 1.60 -1.19
CA ARG A 97 -0.09 1.06 -2.39
C ARG A 97 0.98 0.59 -3.36
N GLY A 98 0.97 -0.71 -3.68
CA GLY A 98 1.98 -1.30 -4.56
C GLY A 98 3.41 -1.14 -4.03
N GLY A 99 3.60 -1.14 -2.70
CA GLY A 99 4.90 -0.96 -2.05
C GLY A 99 5.37 0.49 -1.90
N LEU A 100 4.62 1.47 -2.39
CA LEU A 100 4.93 2.90 -2.26
C LEU A 100 4.09 3.54 -1.15
N ARG A 101 4.72 4.39 -0.33
CA ARG A 101 4.01 5.17 0.68
C ARG A 101 3.16 6.25 -0.01
N VAL A 102 1.87 6.26 0.27
CA VAL A 102 0.88 7.17 -0.34
C VAL A 102 0.19 8.08 0.68
N GLY A 103 0.28 7.76 1.97
CA GLY A 103 -0.37 8.53 3.02
C GLY A 103 0.15 8.27 4.42
N GLU A 104 -0.38 9.03 5.35
CA GLU A 104 -0.14 8.93 6.79
C GLU A 104 -1.46 9.06 7.54
N LEU A 105 -1.64 8.20 8.53
CA LEU A 105 -2.81 8.11 9.36
C LEU A 105 -2.44 8.32 10.82
N LYS A 106 -3.37 8.84 11.60
CA LYS A 106 -3.30 8.85 13.06
C LYS A 106 -4.49 8.09 13.61
N VAL A 107 -4.22 7.10 14.43
CA VAL A 107 -5.28 6.31 15.07
C VAL A 107 -6.01 7.20 16.07
N THR A 108 -7.33 7.33 15.92
CA THR A 108 -8.18 8.19 16.75
C THR A 108 -9.26 7.40 17.48
N GLY A 109 -9.61 6.21 16.98
CA GLY A 109 -10.69 5.40 17.51
C GLY A 109 -12.08 5.88 17.04
N PRO A 110 -13.17 5.16 17.36
CA PRO A 110 -13.24 4.00 18.27
C PRO A 110 -12.67 2.70 17.68
N GLN A 111 -12.38 1.73 18.55
CA GLN A 111 -12.06 0.35 18.19
C GLN A 111 -13.34 -0.50 18.26
N SER A 112 -13.53 -1.39 17.29
CA SER A 112 -14.60 -2.38 17.25
C SER A 112 -14.04 -3.70 16.72
N GLU A 113 -14.08 -4.74 17.55
CA GLU A 113 -13.53 -6.07 17.22
C GLU A 113 -12.07 -5.93 16.75
N ASP A 114 -11.79 -6.33 15.50
CA ASP A 114 -10.48 -6.29 14.86
C ASP A 114 -10.27 -5.02 14.03
N SER A 115 -11.15 -4.03 14.15
CA SER A 115 -11.11 -2.79 13.37
C SER A 115 -11.00 -1.55 14.25
N ILE A 116 -10.35 -0.52 13.74
CA ILE A 116 -10.21 0.76 14.42
C ILE A 116 -10.24 1.91 13.41
N VAL A 117 -10.78 3.03 13.85
CA VAL A 117 -10.84 4.25 13.05
C VAL A 117 -9.56 5.07 13.20
N ALA A 118 -9.09 5.61 12.08
CA ALA A 118 -7.96 6.52 12.02
C ALA A 118 -8.26 7.70 11.10
N ASP A 119 -7.68 8.85 11.43
CA ASP A 119 -7.77 10.06 10.63
C ASP A 119 -6.62 10.12 9.64
N ILE A 120 -6.88 10.62 8.43
CA ILE A 120 -5.87 10.87 7.40
C ILE A 120 -5.18 12.19 7.74
N VAL A 121 -3.89 12.10 8.09
CA VAL A 121 -3.07 13.28 8.42
C VAL A 121 -2.43 13.87 7.16
N ALA A 122 -2.05 13.01 6.22
CA ALA A 122 -1.44 13.42 4.97
C ALA A 122 -1.67 12.40 3.85
N GLY A 123 -1.70 12.89 2.61
CA GLY A 123 -1.80 12.07 1.42
C GLY A 123 -3.19 11.49 1.20
N GLU A 124 -3.26 10.30 0.59
CA GLU A 124 -4.50 9.62 0.26
C GLU A 124 -4.50 8.20 0.78
N ALA A 125 -5.69 7.73 1.15
CA ALA A 125 -5.93 6.37 1.57
C ALA A 125 -7.15 5.80 0.84
N ARG A 126 -7.05 4.55 0.37
CA ARG A 126 -8.12 3.85 -0.35
C ARG A 126 -8.35 2.48 0.25
N LYS A 127 -9.57 1.98 0.09
CA LYS A 127 -9.91 0.60 0.44
C LYS A 127 -8.96 -0.37 -0.26
N GLY A 128 -8.41 -1.30 0.51
CA GLY A 128 -7.47 -2.31 0.04
C GLY A 128 -6.01 -1.92 0.16
N ASP A 129 -5.67 -0.66 0.46
CA ASP A 129 -4.29 -0.27 0.76
C ASP A 129 -3.79 -0.95 2.04
N ASP A 130 -2.48 -1.19 2.08
CA ASP A 130 -1.80 -1.80 3.23
C ASP A 130 -1.36 -0.71 4.22
N VAL A 131 -1.39 -1.03 5.52
CA VAL A 131 -1.07 -0.09 6.60
C VAL A 131 0.00 -0.69 7.49
N PHE A 132 1.05 0.10 7.76
CA PHE A 132 2.17 -0.30 8.62
C PHE A 132 2.47 0.79 9.66
N GLU A 133 3.07 0.40 10.78
CA GLU A 133 3.72 1.31 11.73
C GLU A 133 5.06 1.86 11.20
#